data_AF-A0A0B6ATC0-F1
#
_entry.id   AF-A0A0B6ATC0-F1
#
_cell.length_a   1.000
_cell.length_b   1.000
_cell.length_c   1.000
_cell.angle_alpha   90.00
_cell.angle_beta   90.00
_cell.angle_gamma   90.00
#
_symmetry.space_group_name_H-M   'P 1'
#
loop_
_entity.id
_entity.type
_entity.pdbx_description
1 polymer ?
#
loop_
_entity_poly.entity_id
_entity_poly.type
_entity_poly.pdbx_seq_one_letter_code
_entity_poly.pdbx_strand_id
1 'polypeptide(L)'
;MIKKHYSYYNPQDGKYYVDKPYSLRDNKVSPSASTKIPLKNTADRAFKIPVFLSHPSMLNTTQTRFLNRLIDEIERVLLFPRTLPDTEQYPNKTITSVRRMILSSYGLIAVNMQQVFANYTMTNIPGGTPPPPSWEGAPFLQIEPSMGYQRGLPLLLIKESGVNSIGVWNPSVVPFFIIEWDSTKPLDEFFDRVEWREIFQNWVAQVRNGYFIQTQPSYRYGPDDL
;
A
#
# COMPACT_ATOMS: atom_id res chain seq x y z
N MET A 1 15.37 -6.74 31.08
CA MET A 1 14.61 -5.90 30.13
C MET A 1 15.40 -4.62 29.90
N ILE A 2 15.86 -4.37 28.68
CA ILE A 2 16.60 -3.14 28.33
C ILE A 2 15.56 -2.10 27.88
N LYS A 3 15.35 -1.04 28.67
CA LYS A 3 14.54 0.12 28.27
C LYS A 3 15.36 0.95 27.28
N LYS A 4 14.94 1.00 26.01
CA LYS A 4 15.54 1.91 25.03
C LYS A 4 14.87 3.27 25.17
N HIS A 5 15.66 4.28 25.52
CA HIS A 5 15.26 5.68 25.45
C HIS A 5 15.52 6.18 24.03
N TYR A 6 14.52 6.79 23.41
CA TYR A 6 14.68 7.50 22.16
C TYR A 6 14.85 8.98 22.48
N SER A 7 15.85 9.61 21.87
CA SER A 7 15.98 11.05 21.84
C SER A 7 15.69 11.57 20.45
N TYR A 8 15.07 12.75 20.36
CA TYR A 8 14.89 13.44 19.09
C TYR A 8 15.36 14.90 19.22
N TYR A 9 15.81 15.44 18.08
CA TYR A 9 16.33 16.79 17.97
C TYR A 9 15.22 17.74 17.50
N ASN A 10 15.03 18.86 18.20
CA ASN A 10 14.13 19.91 17.78
C ASN A 10 14.92 21.02 17.06
N PRO A 11 14.72 21.22 15.74
CA PRO A 11 15.45 22.23 14.99
C PRO A 11 15.02 23.67 15.30
N GLN A 12 13.90 23.89 15.99
CA GLN A 12 13.43 25.25 16.33
C GLN A 12 14.17 25.84 17.54
N ASP A 13 14.63 25.00 18.47
CA ASP A 13 15.32 25.43 19.69
C ASP A 13 16.75 24.87 19.83
N GLY A 14 17.16 24.00 18.89
CA GLY A 14 18.49 23.41 18.82
C GLY A 14 18.81 22.39 19.91
N LYS A 15 17.80 21.84 20.60
CA LYS A 15 17.98 20.94 21.75
C LYS A 15 17.57 19.49 21.45
N TYR A 16 18.17 18.57 22.20
CA TYR A 16 17.79 17.17 22.25
C TYR A 16 16.83 16.92 23.40
N TYR A 17 15.71 16.28 23.09
CA TYR A 17 14.71 15.86 24.07
C TYR A 17 14.73 14.34 24.19
N VAL A 18 14.59 13.83 25.42
CA VAL A 18 14.50 12.39 25.70
C VAL A 18 13.05 12.06 26.03
N ASP A 19 12.46 11.12 25.29
CA ASP A 19 11.10 10.67 25.59
C ASP A 19 11.04 10.05 26.98
N LYS A 20 10.08 10.52 27.79
CA LYS A 20 9.72 9.83 29.03
C LYS A 20 9.17 8.46 28.65
N PRO A 21 9.57 7.39 29.35
CA PRO A 21 9.10 6.05 29.04
C PRO A 21 7.57 6.04 29.11
N TYR A 22 6.94 5.49 28.06
CA TYR A 22 5.52 5.17 28.06
C TYR A 22 5.24 4.29 29.29
N SER A 23 4.64 4.85 30.34
CA SER A 23 4.08 4.05 31.41
C SER A 23 2.78 3.47 30.86
N LEU A 24 2.75 2.15 30.71
CA LEU A 24 1.49 1.43 30.63
C LEU A 24 0.76 1.73 31.93
N ARG A 25 -0.15 2.71 31.91
CA ARG A 25 -1.09 2.91 33.00
C ARG A 25 -1.93 1.63 33.08
N ASP A 26 -2.04 1.12 34.29
CA ASP A 26 -2.91 0.00 34.67
C ASP A 26 -4.35 0.28 34.23
N ASN A 27 -4.70 -0.12 33.01
CA ASN A 27 -6.10 -0.28 32.63
C ASN A 27 -6.60 -1.54 33.33
N LYS A 28 -7.22 -1.36 34.51
CA LYS A 28 -8.19 -2.33 35.02
C LYS A 28 -9.26 -2.50 33.95
N VAL A 29 -9.16 -3.56 33.17
CA VAL A 29 -10.22 -3.99 32.25
C VAL A 29 -11.39 -4.44 33.12
N SER A 30 -12.45 -3.64 33.16
CA SER A 30 -13.75 -4.10 33.63
C SER A 30 -14.25 -5.18 32.66
N PRO A 31 -14.58 -6.40 33.12
CA PRO A 31 -15.03 -7.47 32.25
C PRO A 31 -16.52 -7.29 31.95
N SER A 32 -16.88 -6.35 31.07
CA SER A 32 -18.21 -6.30 30.45
C SER A 32 -18.27 -5.31 29.29
N ALA A 33 -17.70 -5.70 28.16
CA ALA A 33 -18.13 -5.19 26.87
C ALA A 33 -17.88 -6.28 25.82
N SER A 34 -18.78 -7.25 25.74
CA SER A 34 -18.91 -8.10 24.57
C SER A 34 -19.28 -7.20 23.40
N THR A 35 -18.26 -6.73 22.68
CA THR A 35 -18.48 -6.02 21.41
C THR A 35 -18.84 -7.10 20.40
N LYS A 36 -20.13 -7.39 20.28
CA LYS A 36 -20.66 -8.27 19.23
C LYS A 36 -20.42 -7.58 17.89
N ILE A 37 -19.27 -7.86 17.28
CA ILE A 37 -19.06 -7.61 15.86
C ILE A 37 -20.15 -8.44 15.14
N PRO A 38 -21.06 -7.84 14.36
CA PRO A 38 -22.14 -8.58 13.74
C PRO A 38 -21.57 -9.66 12.82
N LEU A 39 -21.95 -10.93 13.05
CA LEU A 39 -21.49 -12.10 12.27
C LEU A 39 -21.60 -11.93 10.75
N LYS A 40 -22.55 -11.12 10.28
CA LYS A 40 -22.76 -10.79 8.87
C LYS A 40 -21.52 -10.15 8.23
N ASN A 41 -20.86 -9.24 8.95
CA ASN A 41 -19.67 -8.52 8.46
C ASN A 41 -18.39 -9.39 8.47
N THR A 42 -18.34 -10.40 9.35
CA THR A 42 -17.20 -11.32 9.45
C THR A 42 -17.28 -12.42 8.40
N ALA A 43 -18.48 -12.93 8.11
CA ALA A 43 -18.72 -13.89 7.03
C ALA A 43 -18.38 -13.29 5.66
N ASP A 44 -18.80 -12.05 5.39
CA ASP A 44 -18.50 -11.35 4.13
C ASP A 44 -16.99 -11.12 3.91
N ARG A 45 -16.20 -11.02 4.98
CA ARG A 45 -14.72 -10.92 4.88
C ARG A 45 -14.05 -12.27 4.70
N ALA A 46 -14.63 -13.36 5.21
CA ALA A 46 -14.05 -14.70 5.11
C ALA A 46 -13.95 -15.21 3.66
N PHE A 47 -14.74 -14.65 2.74
CA PHE A 47 -14.75 -15.03 1.32
C PHE A 47 -13.98 -14.08 0.40
N LYS A 48 -13.44 -12.97 0.91
CA LYS A 48 -12.72 -11.99 0.09
C LYS A 48 -11.23 -12.25 0.12
N ILE A 49 -10.60 -12.25 -1.05
CA ILE A 49 -9.15 -12.48 -1.19
C ILE A 49 -8.40 -11.22 -0.72
N PRO A 50 -7.48 -11.33 0.26
CA PRO A 50 -6.76 -10.17 0.77
C PRO A 50 -5.74 -9.65 -0.25
N VAL A 51 -5.77 -8.34 -0.48
CA VAL A 51 -4.81 -7.62 -1.33
C VAL A 51 -4.23 -6.43 -0.58
N PHE A 52 -2.95 -6.12 -0.81
CA PHE A 52 -2.31 -4.97 -0.19
C PHE A 52 -2.56 -3.73 -1.05
N LEU A 53 -3.19 -2.70 -0.48
CA LEU A 53 -3.32 -1.38 -1.06
C LEU A 53 -2.32 -0.42 -0.39
N SER A 54 -1.23 -0.15 -1.09
CA SER A 54 -0.16 0.76 -0.69
C SER A 54 -0.43 2.16 -1.23
N HIS A 55 -0.40 3.16 -0.34
CA HIS A 55 -0.53 4.57 -0.67
C HIS A 55 0.14 5.43 0.41
N PRO A 56 0.41 6.73 0.15
CA PRO A 56 0.91 7.63 1.17
C PRO A 56 -0.08 7.81 2.33
N SER A 57 0.42 7.99 3.55
CA SER A 57 -0.44 8.16 4.73
C SER A 57 -1.11 9.54 4.79
N MET A 58 -0.54 10.56 4.13
CA MET A 58 -1.08 11.92 4.10
C MET A 58 -1.62 12.21 2.70
N LEU A 59 -2.93 12.35 2.60
CA LEU A 59 -3.64 12.61 1.35
C LEU A 59 -4.42 13.92 1.45
N ASN A 60 -4.43 14.68 0.36
CA ASN A 60 -5.35 15.80 0.20
C ASN A 60 -6.76 15.30 -0.20
N THR A 61 -7.75 16.20 -0.23
CA THR A 61 -9.15 15.83 -0.54
C THR A 61 -9.31 15.13 -1.88
N THR A 62 -8.59 15.56 -2.92
CA THR A 62 -8.67 14.96 -4.26
C THR A 62 -8.10 13.54 -4.26
N GLN A 63 -6.93 13.37 -3.65
CA GLN A 63 -6.27 12.07 -3.47
C GLN A 63 -7.12 11.10 -2.64
N THR A 64 -7.73 11.58 -1.55
CA THR A 64 -8.65 10.78 -0.73
C THR A 64 -9.86 10.30 -1.56
N ARG A 65 -10.45 11.17 -2.39
CA ARG A 65 -11.58 10.77 -3.24
C ARG A 65 -11.18 9.72 -4.28
N PHE A 66 -10.00 9.88 -4.91
CA PHE A 66 -9.48 8.87 -5.82
C PHE A 66 -9.26 7.53 -5.12
N LEU A 67 -8.62 7.54 -3.94
CA LEU A 67 -8.35 6.33 -3.17
C LEU A 67 -9.65 5.63 -2.75
N ASN A 68 -10.65 6.37 -2.27
CA ASN A 68 -11.95 5.79 -1.91
C ASN A 68 -12.64 5.17 -3.12
N ARG A 69 -12.64 5.86 -4.27
CA ARG A 69 -13.20 5.33 -5.51
C ARG A 69 -12.48 4.06 -5.97
N LEU A 70 -11.16 3.98 -5.79
CA LEU A 70 -10.36 2.79 -6.07
C LEU A 70 -10.69 1.64 -5.11
N ILE A 71 -10.86 1.91 -3.81
CA ILE A 71 -11.31 0.92 -2.82
C ILE A 71 -12.65 0.33 -3.25
N ASP A 72 -13.60 1.16 -3.69
CA ASP A 72 -14.90 0.70 -4.20
C ASP A 72 -14.75 -0.25 -5.41
N GLU A 73 -13.84 0.03 -6.34
CA GLU A 73 -13.58 -0.87 -7.47
C GLU A 73 -13.05 -2.23 -7.01
N ILE A 74 -12.11 -2.24 -6.05
CA ILE A 74 -11.53 -3.46 -5.48
C ILE A 74 -12.60 -4.29 -4.76
N GLU A 75 -13.45 -3.64 -3.97
CA GLU A 75 -14.51 -4.33 -3.22
C GLU A 75 -15.61 -4.89 -4.14
N ARG A 76 -15.96 -4.19 -5.23
CA ARG A 76 -16.94 -4.65 -6.23
C ARG A 76 -16.54 -5.96 -6.91
N VAL A 77 -15.23 -6.22 -7.04
CA VAL A 77 -14.70 -7.48 -7.57
C VAL A 77 -14.42 -8.52 -6.48
N LEU A 78 -14.95 -8.33 -5.27
CA LEU A 78 -14.87 -9.24 -4.13
C LEU A 78 -13.43 -9.47 -3.62
N LEU A 79 -12.56 -8.48 -3.79
CA LEU A 79 -11.25 -8.46 -3.14
C LEU A 79 -11.32 -7.62 -1.85
N PHE A 80 -10.40 -7.88 -0.93
CA PHE A 80 -10.34 -7.19 0.37
C PHE A 80 -9.08 -6.32 0.43
N PRO A 81 -9.17 -5.01 0.17
CA PRO A 81 -8.03 -4.11 0.27
C PRO A 81 -7.63 -3.93 1.73
N ARG A 82 -6.33 -4.04 2.00
CA ARG A 82 -5.73 -3.81 3.31
C ARG A 82 -4.62 -2.80 3.21
N THR A 83 -4.47 -1.95 4.21
CA THR A 83 -3.51 -0.86 4.27
C THR A 83 -2.87 -0.78 5.66
N LEU A 84 -1.58 -0.44 5.70
CA LEU A 84 -0.88 -0.09 6.93
C LEU A 84 -0.82 1.44 7.10
N PRO A 85 -1.09 2.00 8.29
CA PRO A 85 -1.63 1.37 9.49
C PRO A 85 -3.17 1.33 9.55
N ASP A 86 -3.86 1.75 8.47
CA ASP A 86 -5.28 2.11 8.50
C ASP A 86 -6.20 0.93 8.85
N THR A 87 -6.11 -0.18 8.12
CA THR A 87 -6.93 -1.37 8.37
C THR A 87 -6.19 -2.42 9.21
N GLU A 88 -4.86 -2.32 9.29
CA GLU A 88 -3.99 -3.35 9.84
C GLU A 88 -2.95 -2.72 10.77
N GLN A 89 -2.88 -3.23 12.01
CA GLN A 89 -1.92 -2.79 13.01
C GLN A 89 -1.12 -3.99 13.48
N TYR A 90 0.20 -3.95 13.26
CA TYR A 90 1.11 -4.98 13.74
C TYR A 90 1.98 -4.41 14.88
N PRO A 91 2.31 -5.22 15.91
CA PRO A 91 3.14 -4.78 17.04
C PRO A 91 4.62 -4.57 16.65
N ASN A 92 4.99 -4.91 15.42
CA ASN A 92 6.37 -4.87 14.91
C ASN A 92 6.71 -3.54 14.25
N LYS A 93 8.02 -3.30 14.08
CA LYS A 93 8.55 -2.16 13.31
C LYS A 93 8.09 -2.18 11.84
N THR A 94 8.05 -1.00 11.22
CA THR A 94 7.38 -0.73 9.94
C THR A 94 7.72 -1.71 8.80
N ILE A 95 8.99 -2.01 8.52
CA ILE A 95 9.35 -2.92 7.40
C ILE A 95 8.93 -4.37 7.68
N THR A 96 9.02 -4.82 8.93
CA THR A 96 8.54 -6.17 9.30
C THR A 96 7.03 -6.29 9.13
N SER A 97 6.31 -5.22 9.45
CA SER A 97 4.87 -5.09 9.26
C SER A 97 4.50 -5.13 7.77
N VAL A 98 5.22 -4.39 6.92
CA VAL A 98 5.10 -4.45 5.46
C VAL A 98 5.35 -5.87 4.94
N ARG A 99 6.43 -6.53 5.37
CA ARG A 99 6.74 -7.91 4.97
C ARG A 99 5.60 -8.85 5.30
N ARG A 100 4.99 -8.72 6.49
CA ARG A 100 3.84 -9.54 6.90
C ARG A 100 2.60 -9.24 6.05
N MET A 101 2.37 -7.97 5.70
CA MET A 101 1.29 -7.60 4.78
C MET A 101 1.44 -8.29 3.43
N ILE A 102 2.65 -8.24 2.86
CA ILE A 102 2.98 -8.86 1.58
C ILE A 102 2.83 -10.38 1.65
N LEU A 103 3.33 -11.03 2.71
CA LEU A 103 3.24 -12.48 2.86
C LEU A 103 1.81 -13.00 3.06
N SER A 104 0.90 -12.15 3.52
CA SER A 104 -0.50 -12.50 3.75
C SER A 104 -1.45 -11.98 2.67
N SER A 105 -0.94 -11.37 1.59
CA SER A 105 -1.72 -10.85 0.47
C SER A 105 -1.50 -11.69 -0.78
N TYR A 106 -2.47 -11.67 -1.69
CA TYR A 106 -2.41 -12.39 -2.97
C TYR A 106 -2.26 -11.45 -4.18
N GLY A 107 -2.24 -10.15 -3.93
CA GLY A 107 -2.00 -9.09 -4.89
C GLY A 107 -1.58 -7.81 -4.18
N LEU A 108 -0.98 -6.89 -4.92
CA LEU A 108 -0.62 -5.57 -4.44
C LEU A 108 -1.01 -4.51 -5.46
N ILE A 109 -1.70 -3.46 -5.00
CA ILE A 109 -1.89 -2.21 -5.72
C ILE A 109 -1.06 -1.14 -4.99
N ALA A 110 -0.20 -0.44 -5.72
CA ALA A 110 0.51 0.73 -5.19
C ALA A 110 0.05 1.99 -5.92
N VAL A 111 -0.24 3.04 -5.16
CA VAL A 111 -0.66 4.34 -5.69
C VAL A 111 0.35 5.41 -5.26
N ASN A 112 1.21 5.83 -6.18
CA ASN A 112 2.22 6.84 -5.90
C ASN A 112 1.68 8.23 -6.21
N MET A 113 1.36 8.98 -5.16
CA MET A 113 0.74 10.29 -5.26
C MET A 113 1.73 11.41 -4.96
N GLN A 114 1.43 12.63 -5.41
CA GLN A 114 2.21 13.82 -5.11
C GLN A 114 2.25 14.04 -3.60
N GLN A 115 3.45 14.18 -3.03
CA GLN A 115 3.63 14.45 -1.59
C GLN A 115 4.42 15.73 -1.36
N VAL A 116 5.58 15.87 -2.01
CA VAL A 116 6.48 17.02 -1.84
C VAL A 116 6.95 17.48 -3.20
N PHE A 117 6.91 18.77 -3.47
CA PHE A 117 7.53 19.33 -4.67
C PHE A 117 9.00 19.65 -4.40
N ALA A 118 9.91 18.98 -5.11
CA ALA A 118 11.34 19.12 -4.92
C ALA A 118 11.96 19.96 -6.05
N ASN A 119 12.77 20.94 -5.68
CA ASN A 119 13.65 21.67 -6.60
C ASN A 119 15.09 21.25 -6.35
N TYR A 120 15.68 20.52 -7.29
CA TYR A 120 17.05 20.01 -7.18
C TYR A 120 18.06 21.08 -7.58
N THR A 121 18.98 21.41 -6.68
CA THR A 121 19.96 22.49 -6.90
C THR A 121 21.36 21.98 -7.23
N MET A 122 21.64 20.70 -7.01
CA MET A 122 22.97 20.13 -7.18
C MET A 122 22.89 18.62 -7.48
N THR A 123 23.92 18.08 -8.13
CA THR A 123 24.13 16.63 -8.33
C THR A 123 25.50 16.21 -7.81
N ASN A 124 25.73 14.90 -7.67
CA ASN A 124 27.03 14.35 -7.33
C ASN A 124 28.05 14.37 -8.49
N ILE A 125 27.64 14.85 -9.67
CA ILE A 125 28.51 14.98 -10.85
C ILE A 125 29.03 16.43 -10.89
N PRO A 126 30.36 16.66 -10.80
CA PRO A 126 30.92 18.01 -10.94
C PRO A 126 30.52 18.66 -12.27
N GLY A 127 29.91 19.85 -12.22
CA GLY A 127 29.36 20.53 -13.41
C GLY A 127 28.10 19.88 -13.99
N GLY A 128 27.56 18.84 -13.35
CA GLY A 128 26.33 18.18 -13.76
C GLY A 128 25.11 19.06 -13.56
N THR A 129 24.19 19.03 -14.53
CA THR A 129 22.91 19.75 -14.45
C THR A 129 21.94 18.98 -13.55
N PRO A 130 21.38 19.61 -12.49
CA PRO A 130 20.34 18.98 -11.68
C PRO A 130 19.11 18.59 -12.51
N PRO A 131 18.39 17.52 -12.11
CA PRO A 131 17.13 17.19 -12.75
C PRO A 131 16.12 18.34 -12.59
N PRO A 132 15.14 18.45 -13.52
CA PRO A 132 14.10 19.45 -13.40
C PRO A 132 13.29 19.24 -12.10
N PRO A 133 12.69 20.30 -11.53
CA PRO A 133 11.80 20.17 -10.38
C PRO A 133 10.65 19.20 -10.65
N SER A 134 10.32 18.37 -9.67
CA SER A 134 9.28 17.34 -9.79
C SER A 134 8.51 17.16 -8.49
N TRP A 135 7.32 16.56 -8.61
CA TRP A 135 6.67 15.98 -7.44
C TRP A 135 7.34 14.67 -7.06
N GLU A 136 7.58 14.53 -5.76
CA GLU A 136 8.12 13.34 -5.13
C GLU A 136 6.99 12.55 -4.48
N GLY A 137 7.07 11.23 -4.64
CA GLY A 137 6.22 10.27 -3.95
C GLY A 137 6.66 9.97 -2.53
N ALA A 138 5.87 9.18 -1.81
CA ALA A 138 6.28 8.68 -0.49
C ALA A 138 7.37 7.60 -0.63
N PRO A 139 8.47 7.63 0.16
CA PRO A 139 9.56 6.65 0.03
C PRO A 139 9.13 5.18 0.18
N PHE A 140 8.11 4.89 0.99
CA PHE A 140 7.58 3.54 1.14
C PHE A 140 6.98 2.98 -0.16
N LEU A 141 6.54 3.84 -1.08
CA LEU A 141 6.02 3.44 -2.38
C LEU A 141 7.14 2.98 -3.34
N GLN A 142 8.41 3.13 -2.97
CA GLN A 142 9.52 2.43 -3.64
C GLN A 142 9.70 1.02 -3.06
N ILE A 143 9.51 0.87 -1.75
CA ILE A 143 9.86 -0.34 -0.98
C ILE A 143 8.76 -1.40 -1.13
N GLU A 144 7.50 -1.03 -0.88
CA GLU A 144 6.37 -1.94 -0.80
C GLU A 144 6.10 -2.70 -2.10
N PRO A 145 5.93 -2.03 -3.27
CA PRO A 145 5.80 -2.75 -4.54
C PRO A 145 7.07 -3.52 -4.92
N SER A 146 8.28 -3.03 -4.59
CA SER A 146 9.51 -3.79 -4.84
C SER A 146 9.58 -5.09 -4.05
N MET A 147 9.15 -5.08 -2.79
CA MET A 147 9.02 -6.29 -1.97
C MET A 147 7.90 -7.21 -2.49
N GLY A 148 6.79 -6.63 -2.96
CA GLY A 148 5.71 -7.38 -3.62
C GLY A 148 6.20 -8.10 -4.88
N TYR A 149 7.00 -7.42 -5.70
CA TYR A 149 7.66 -7.99 -6.88
C TYR A 149 8.57 -9.17 -6.51
N GLN A 150 9.47 -8.97 -5.53
CA GLN A 150 10.36 -10.05 -5.07
C GLN A 150 9.61 -11.28 -4.54
N ARG A 151 8.42 -11.09 -3.95
CA ARG A 151 7.56 -12.18 -3.50
C ARG A 151 6.80 -12.87 -4.65
N GLY A 152 6.76 -12.25 -5.83
CA GLY A 152 5.99 -12.73 -6.98
C GLY A 152 4.49 -12.44 -6.86
N LEU A 153 4.10 -11.36 -6.17
CA LEU A 153 2.70 -10.92 -6.17
C LEU A 153 2.36 -10.24 -7.51
N PRO A 154 1.13 -10.45 -8.03
CA PRO A 154 0.58 -9.59 -9.07
C PRO A 154 0.58 -8.13 -8.62
N LEU A 155 1.20 -7.25 -9.40
CA LEU A 155 1.31 -5.81 -9.11
C LEU A 155 0.43 -4.99 -10.06
N LEU A 156 -0.28 -4.01 -9.51
CA LEU A 156 -0.91 -2.92 -10.25
C LEU A 156 -0.33 -1.60 -9.74
N LEU A 157 0.29 -0.84 -10.63
CA LEU A 157 0.99 0.40 -10.29
C LEU A 157 0.22 1.59 -10.87
N ILE A 158 -0.19 2.51 -10.00
CA ILE A 158 -0.84 3.77 -10.37
C ILE A 158 0.05 4.92 -9.91
N LYS A 159 0.32 5.89 -10.78
CA LYS A 159 1.13 7.06 -10.47
C LYS A 159 0.32 8.33 -10.73
N GLU A 160 0.34 9.27 -9.80
CA GLU A 160 -0.23 10.61 -10.03
C GLU A 160 0.65 11.38 -11.02
N SER A 161 0.01 12.14 -11.91
CA SER A 161 0.67 12.91 -12.95
C SER A 161 1.69 13.88 -12.36
N GLY A 162 2.86 13.99 -12.98
CA GLY A 162 3.95 14.86 -12.52
C GLY A 162 4.78 14.31 -11.35
N VAL A 163 4.40 13.18 -10.74
CA VAL A 163 5.30 12.44 -9.84
C VAL A 163 6.44 11.83 -10.66
N ASN A 164 7.66 11.98 -10.17
CA ASN A 164 8.85 11.48 -10.85
C ASN A 164 8.81 9.95 -11.09
N SER A 165 9.46 9.52 -12.18
CA SER A 165 9.51 8.12 -12.60
C SER A 165 10.88 7.52 -12.31
N ILE A 166 11.15 7.26 -11.03
CA ILE A 166 12.40 6.66 -10.55
C ILE A 166 12.16 5.30 -9.89
N GLY A 167 13.19 4.45 -9.89
CA GLY A 167 13.13 3.13 -9.23
C GLY A 167 12.02 2.26 -9.81
N VAL A 168 11.14 1.75 -8.93
CA VAL A 168 10.01 0.88 -9.32
C VAL A 168 8.96 1.62 -10.16
N TRP A 169 8.98 2.96 -10.15
CA TRP A 169 8.08 3.81 -10.94
C TRP A 169 8.66 4.22 -12.30
N ASN A 170 9.84 3.69 -12.66
CA ASN A 170 10.41 3.84 -14.00
C ASN A 170 9.92 2.67 -14.89
N PRO A 171 9.19 2.95 -15.99
CA PRO A 171 8.67 1.91 -16.88
C PRO A 171 9.75 1.08 -17.58
N SER A 172 11.00 1.56 -17.63
CA SER A 172 12.14 0.79 -18.16
C SER A 172 12.75 -0.19 -17.14
N VAL A 173 12.36 -0.12 -15.87
CA VAL A 173 12.93 -0.94 -14.78
C VAL A 173 12.02 -2.11 -14.43
N VAL A 174 10.70 -1.90 -14.46
CA VAL A 174 9.72 -2.91 -14.04
C VAL A 174 9.00 -3.52 -15.24
N PRO A 175 8.63 -4.82 -15.18
CA PRO A 175 7.89 -5.47 -16.27
C PRO A 175 6.38 -5.16 -16.23
N PHE A 176 5.95 -4.17 -15.45
CA PHE A 176 4.54 -3.83 -15.23
C PHE A 176 4.16 -2.54 -15.93
N PHE A 177 2.92 -2.48 -16.38
CA PHE A 177 2.35 -1.22 -16.85
C PHE A 177 2.07 -0.30 -15.65
N ILE A 178 2.51 0.95 -15.75
CA ILE A 178 2.25 2.00 -14.76
C ILE A 178 1.17 2.92 -15.34
N ILE A 179 -0.03 2.89 -14.77
CA ILE A 179 -1.14 3.75 -15.22
C ILE A 179 -0.98 5.12 -14.57
N GLU A 180 -1.13 6.18 -15.35
CA GLU A 180 -1.06 7.54 -14.86
C GLU A 180 -2.45 8.13 -14.59
N TRP A 181 -2.62 8.70 -13.40
CA TRP A 181 -3.82 9.43 -12.97
C TRP A 181 -3.55 10.93 -12.93
N ASP A 182 -4.38 11.74 -13.57
CA ASP A 182 -4.29 13.20 -13.52
C ASP A 182 -5.28 13.74 -12.49
N SER A 183 -4.76 14.25 -11.37
CA SER A 183 -5.57 14.79 -10.26
C SER A 183 -6.25 16.12 -10.59
N THR A 184 -5.95 16.74 -11.73
CA THR A 184 -6.64 17.93 -12.23
C THR A 184 -7.91 17.61 -13.02
N LYS A 185 -8.14 16.33 -13.34
CA LYS A 185 -9.26 15.84 -14.14
C LYS A 185 -10.36 15.22 -13.28
N PRO A 186 -11.60 15.14 -13.77
CA PRO A 186 -12.66 14.36 -13.12
C PRO A 186 -12.24 12.91 -12.90
N LEU A 187 -12.63 12.31 -11.77
CA LEU A 187 -12.25 10.93 -11.43
C LEU A 187 -12.76 9.90 -12.46
N ASP A 188 -13.98 10.10 -12.97
CA ASP A 188 -14.58 9.20 -13.95
C ASP A 188 -13.76 9.16 -15.25
N GLU A 189 -13.03 10.24 -15.58
CA GLU A 189 -12.12 10.25 -16.71
C GLU A 189 -11.03 9.19 -16.59
N PHE A 190 -10.61 8.80 -15.37
CA PHE A 190 -9.67 7.70 -15.14
C PHE A 190 -10.39 6.34 -15.10
N PHE A 191 -11.46 6.22 -14.30
CA PHE A 191 -12.12 4.93 -14.05
C PHE A 191 -12.99 4.43 -15.22
N ASP A 192 -13.33 5.28 -16.18
CA ASP A 192 -14.05 4.87 -17.40
C ASP A 192 -13.14 4.54 -18.58
N ARG A 193 -11.82 4.71 -18.45
CA ARG A 193 -10.86 4.35 -19.51
C ARG A 193 -10.88 2.84 -19.76
N VAL A 194 -10.83 2.46 -21.03
CA VAL A 194 -10.66 1.06 -21.44
C VAL A 194 -9.37 0.48 -20.85
N GLU A 195 -8.29 1.25 -20.89
CA GLU A 195 -6.99 0.90 -20.29
C GLU A 195 -7.10 0.51 -18.81
N TRP A 196 -7.76 1.34 -18.00
CA TRP A 196 -8.00 1.02 -16.59
C TRP A 196 -8.76 -0.30 -16.44
N ARG A 197 -9.87 -0.46 -17.17
CA ARG A 197 -10.74 -1.63 -17.06
C ARG A 197 -9.99 -2.91 -17.44
N GLU A 198 -9.21 -2.90 -18.50
CA GLU A 198 -8.45 -4.07 -18.96
C GLU A 198 -7.35 -4.46 -17.98
N ILE A 199 -6.54 -3.49 -17.54
CA ILE A 199 -5.43 -3.76 -16.61
C ILE A 199 -5.97 -4.22 -15.26
N PHE A 200 -7.02 -3.59 -14.76
CA PHE A 200 -7.64 -3.96 -13.50
C PHE A 200 -8.21 -5.38 -13.55
N GLN A 201 -8.97 -5.75 -14.60
CA GLN A 201 -9.51 -7.11 -14.72
C GLN A 201 -8.42 -8.17 -14.90
N ASN A 202 -7.37 -7.88 -15.65
CA ASN A 202 -6.23 -8.79 -15.78
C ASN A 202 -5.54 -9.01 -14.42
N TRP A 203 -5.26 -7.94 -13.68
CA TRP A 203 -4.70 -8.03 -12.34
C TRP A 203 -5.62 -8.84 -11.39
N VAL A 204 -6.93 -8.59 -11.42
CA VAL A 204 -7.92 -9.38 -10.63
C VAL A 204 -7.84 -10.87 -10.96
N ALA A 205 -7.73 -11.24 -12.23
CA ALA A 205 -7.60 -12.63 -12.66
C ALA A 205 -6.30 -13.27 -12.13
N GLN A 206 -5.17 -12.55 -12.19
CA GLN A 206 -3.90 -13.00 -11.65
C GLN A 206 -3.97 -13.21 -10.13
N VAL A 207 -4.58 -12.28 -9.38
CA VAL A 207 -4.78 -12.39 -7.93
C VAL A 207 -5.60 -13.62 -7.57
N ARG A 208 -6.72 -13.84 -8.27
CA ARG A 208 -7.59 -15.01 -8.03
C ARG A 208 -6.88 -16.32 -8.34
N ASN A 209 -6.14 -16.38 -9.44
CA ASN A 209 -5.36 -17.57 -9.80
C ASN A 209 -4.27 -17.85 -8.75
N GLY A 210 -3.53 -16.81 -8.35
CA GLY A 210 -2.51 -16.90 -7.31
C GLY A 210 -3.06 -17.36 -5.97
N TYR A 211 -4.26 -16.88 -5.58
CA TYR A 211 -4.98 -17.38 -4.42
C TYR A 211 -5.35 -18.85 -4.56
N PHE A 212 -6.04 -19.22 -5.64
CA PHE A 212 -6.50 -20.59 -5.87
C PHE A 212 -5.35 -21.61 -5.83
N ILE A 213 -4.25 -21.35 -6.54
CA ILE A 213 -3.07 -22.23 -6.55
C ILE A 213 -2.47 -22.39 -5.15
N GLN A 214 -2.42 -21.33 -4.34
CA GLN A 214 -1.79 -21.35 -3.02
C GLN A 214 -2.69 -21.93 -1.93
N THR A 215 -4.02 -21.92 -2.12
CA THR A 215 -4.98 -22.38 -1.10
C THR A 215 -5.76 -23.63 -1.49
N GLN A 216 -5.55 -24.18 -2.69
CA GLN A 216 -6.23 -25.41 -3.10
C GLN A 216 -5.84 -26.56 -2.15
N PRO A 217 -6.81 -27.36 -1.66
CA PRO A 217 -6.50 -28.55 -0.88
C PRO A 217 -5.61 -29.50 -1.67
N SER A 218 -4.64 -30.14 -1.00
CA SER A 218 -3.83 -31.19 -1.61
C SER A 218 -4.65 -32.42 -2.01
N TYR A 219 -5.80 -32.62 -1.36
CA TYR A 219 -6.73 -33.70 -1.63
C TYR A 219 -7.79 -33.27 -2.65
N ARG A 220 -7.88 -33.99 -3.79
CA ARG A 220 -8.93 -33.82 -4.79
C ARG A 220 -10.07 -34.78 -4.49
N TYR A 221 -11.30 -34.29 -4.48
CA TYR A 221 -12.50 -35.09 -4.23
C TYR A 221 -13.11 -35.50 -5.58
N GLY A 222 -13.06 -36.78 -5.95
CA GLY A 222 -13.67 -37.31 -7.20
C GLY A 222 -12.85 -38.43 -7.86
N PRO A 223 -13.44 -39.21 -8.79
CA PRO A 223 -12.83 -40.42 -9.34
C PRO A 223 -11.80 -40.18 -10.46
N ASP A 224 -11.36 -38.95 -10.69
CA ASP A 224 -10.51 -38.57 -11.83
C ASP A 224 -9.00 -38.79 -11.59
N ASP A 225 -8.64 -39.67 -10.63
CA ASP A 225 -7.28 -40.20 -10.46
C ASP A 225 -7.18 -41.62 -11.08
N LEU A 226 -7.66 -41.78 -12.32
CA LEU A 226 -7.35 -42.90 -13.22
C LEU A 226 -6.77 -42.39 -14.55
#